data_AF-A0A086PV36-F1
#
_entry.id   AF-A0A086PV36-F1
#
_cell.length_a   1.000
_cell.length_b   1.000
_cell.length_c   1.000
_cell.angle_alpha   90.00
_cell.angle_beta   90.00
_cell.angle_gamma   90.00
#
_symmetry.space_group_name_H-M   'P 1'
#
loop_
_entity.id
_entity.type
_entity.pdbx_description
1 polymer ?
#
loop_
_entity_poly.entity_id
_entity_poly.type
_entity_poly.pdbx_seq_one_letter_code
_entity_poly.pdbx_strand_id
1 'polypeptide(L)'
;VFLDELALLDLMEEEDNRLQEKLRDENRDLETVRRRLAWIDEEVLEKQGALAECSATDEVIKQQLADLLGPKNSFTPQLLQLFNRKVKKARRPVAASVEEDEEEDEDFRQLDDEDEDDDDDDLEEDAAPPGCDMQLYENVLELRDIKLETEMKATALKKEFEELKKEQVKQTGLEKVHAERVQQTQKDIQKYQREKQQRANQIRQIVPVTASQIQCLYTEDLPEQEDMTPPAIRLPADLKNEVVFTRSAFARLRQRIKDLRVETEAARAEYRDLTRSFAVSQREKKQTMKVIEQLKQKFENVQLLRFGAGVSLEQLERAAAAVAAEKEQKLNRESMEDKGPATLEAQVRVPS
;
A
#
# COMPACT_ATOMS: atom_id res chain seq x y z
N VAL A 1 11.50 -46.04 -37.11
CA VAL A 1 10.13 -45.70 -36.65
C VAL A 1 10.04 -45.78 -35.13
N PHE A 2 9.93 -46.94 -34.47
CA PHE A 2 9.83 -47.00 -33.00
C PHE A 2 11.05 -46.43 -32.25
N LEU A 3 12.28 -46.59 -32.78
CA LEU A 3 13.48 -46.00 -32.18
C LEU A 3 13.56 -44.48 -32.35
N ASP A 4 13.08 -43.97 -33.47
CA ASP A 4 13.04 -42.52 -33.75
C ASP A 4 11.96 -41.81 -32.91
N GLU A 5 10.84 -42.50 -32.68
CA GLU A 5 9.76 -42.05 -31.77
C GLU A 5 10.23 -42.01 -30.32
N LEU A 6 10.96 -43.05 -29.87
CA LEU A 6 11.50 -43.09 -28.51
C LEU A 6 12.53 -41.98 -28.28
N ALA A 7 13.48 -41.80 -29.21
CA ALA A 7 14.47 -40.73 -29.12
C ALA A 7 13.83 -39.32 -29.14
N LEU A 8 12.74 -39.15 -29.88
CA LEU A 8 11.97 -37.90 -29.87
C LEU A 8 11.28 -37.67 -28.52
N LEU A 9 10.73 -38.71 -27.91
CA LEU A 9 10.10 -38.62 -26.59
C LEU A 9 11.12 -38.29 -25.49
N ASP A 10 12.28 -38.93 -25.50
CA ASP A 10 13.35 -38.70 -24.53
C ASP A 10 13.87 -37.25 -24.59
N LEU A 11 14.16 -36.74 -25.79
CA LEU A 11 14.55 -35.33 -26.00
C LEU A 11 13.48 -34.36 -25.47
N MET A 12 12.21 -34.74 -25.59
CA MET A 12 11.11 -33.90 -25.13
C MET A 12 10.90 -33.92 -23.62
N GLU A 13 11.27 -35.02 -22.97
CA GLU A 13 11.27 -35.14 -21.52
C GLU A 13 12.44 -34.35 -20.90
N GLU A 14 13.62 -34.38 -21.50
CA GLU A 14 14.77 -33.57 -21.07
C GLU A 14 14.47 -32.07 -21.08
N GLU A 15 13.88 -31.55 -22.16
CA GLU A 15 13.51 -30.14 -22.28
C GLU A 15 12.38 -29.74 -21.32
N ASP A 16 11.39 -30.62 -21.08
CA ASP A 16 10.36 -30.39 -20.06
C ASP A 16 10.98 -30.31 -18.66
N ASN A 17 11.90 -31.22 -18.32
CA ASN A 17 12.59 -31.22 -17.03
C ASN A 17 13.42 -29.96 -16.85
N ARG A 18 14.15 -29.53 -17.90
CA ARG A 18 14.94 -28.30 -17.90
C ARG A 18 14.08 -27.06 -17.65
N LEU A 19 12.95 -26.94 -18.35
CA LEU A 19 12.04 -25.80 -18.16
C LEU A 19 11.35 -25.82 -16.79
N GLN A 20 11.01 -26.99 -16.27
CA GLN A 20 10.46 -27.13 -14.92
C GLN A 20 11.48 -26.79 -13.84
N GLU A 21 12.73 -27.19 -13.99
CA GLU A 21 13.81 -26.84 -13.07
C GLU A 21 14.05 -25.34 -13.07
N LYS A 22 14.15 -24.73 -14.25
CA LYS A 22 14.24 -23.27 -14.39
C LYS A 22 13.07 -22.55 -13.71
N LEU A 23 11.84 -23.03 -13.87
CA LEU A 23 10.67 -22.47 -13.20
C LEU A 23 10.76 -22.61 -11.67
N ARG A 24 11.27 -23.74 -11.16
CA ARG A 24 11.45 -23.95 -9.70
C ARG A 24 12.47 -22.97 -9.14
N ASP A 25 13.59 -22.77 -9.83
CA ASP A 25 14.64 -21.86 -9.37
C ASP A 25 14.19 -20.41 -9.41
N GLU A 26 13.52 -19.97 -10.48
CA GLU A 26 12.97 -18.61 -10.55
C GLU A 26 11.89 -18.36 -9.48
N ASN A 27 11.09 -19.38 -9.13
CA ASN A 27 10.13 -19.26 -8.02
C ASN A 27 10.83 -19.21 -6.66
N ARG A 28 11.91 -19.97 -6.45
CA ARG A 28 12.72 -19.89 -5.23
C ARG A 28 13.30 -18.49 -5.04
N ASP A 29 13.85 -17.91 -6.10
CA ASP A 29 14.38 -16.55 -6.09
C ASP A 29 13.28 -15.51 -5.81
N LEU A 30 12.10 -15.67 -6.41
CA LEU A 30 10.96 -14.80 -6.12
C LEU A 30 10.53 -14.91 -4.65
N GLU A 31 10.51 -16.12 -4.09
CA GLU A 31 10.16 -16.34 -2.68
C GLU A 31 11.20 -15.78 -1.71
N THR A 32 12.49 -15.88 -2.01
CA THR A 32 13.54 -15.27 -1.17
C THR A 32 13.40 -13.75 -1.18
N VAL A 33 13.12 -13.15 -2.35
CA VAL A 33 12.88 -11.72 -2.50
C VAL A 33 11.65 -11.27 -1.71
N ARG A 34 10.54 -12.03 -1.79
CA ARG A 34 9.30 -11.76 -1.04
C ARG A 34 9.47 -11.90 0.46
N ARG A 35 10.22 -12.91 0.92
CA ARG A 35 10.54 -13.07 2.35
C ARG A 35 11.34 -11.88 2.85
N ARG A 36 12.31 -11.40 2.07
CA ARG A 36 13.07 -10.19 2.42
C ARG A 36 12.19 -8.94 2.44
N LEU A 37 11.26 -8.78 1.49
CA LEU A 37 10.28 -7.69 1.51
C LEU A 37 9.42 -7.72 2.77
N ALA A 38 8.85 -8.88 3.12
CA ALA A 38 8.00 -9.00 4.30
C ALA A 38 8.75 -8.60 5.58
N TRP A 39 10.03 -8.98 5.70
CA TRP A 39 10.88 -8.55 6.81
C TRP A 39 11.11 -7.03 6.81
N ILE A 40 11.39 -6.42 5.65
CA ILE A 40 11.55 -4.96 5.54
C ILE A 40 10.23 -4.25 5.90
N ASP A 41 9.09 -4.76 5.46
CA ASP A 41 7.78 -4.17 5.73
C ASP A 41 7.46 -4.19 7.24
N GLU A 42 7.82 -5.26 7.94
CA GLU A 42 7.68 -5.38 9.40
C GLU A 42 8.59 -4.37 10.13
N GLU A 43 9.87 -4.28 9.75
CA GLU A 43 10.82 -3.30 10.30
C GLU A 43 10.38 -1.85 10.05
N VAL A 44 9.89 -1.55 8.84
CA VAL A 44 9.34 -0.21 8.51
C VAL A 44 8.17 0.13 9.42
N LEU A 45 7.29 -0.83 9.70
CA LEU A 45 6.13 -0.64 10.58
C LEU A 45 6.55 -0.45 12.04
N GLU A 46 7.54 -1.20 12.52
CA GLU A 46 8.11 -1.04 13.86
C GLU A 46 8.75 0.35 14.03
N LYS A 47 9.60 0.78 13.09
CA LYS A 47 10.24 2.11 13.13
C LYS A 47 9.21 3.24 13.00
N GLN A 48 8.16 3.05 12.21
CA GLN A 48 7.05 4.01 12.13
C GLN A 48 6.30 4.13 13.46
N GLY A 49 6.10 3.00 14.17
CA GLY A 49 5.53 2.96 15.52
C GLY A 49 6.40 3.70 16.53
N ALA A 50 7.70 3.39 16.58
CA ALA A 50 8.66 4.06 17.45
C ALA A 50 8.72 5.58 17.21
N LEU A 51 8.63 6.02 15.94
CA LEU A 51 8.58 7.44 15.61
C LEU A 51 7.29 8.12 16.10
N ALA A 52 6.15 7.41 16.05
CA ALA A 52 4.89 7.90 16.60
C ALA A 52 4.95 7.99 18.13
N GLU A 53 5.62 7.06 18.81
CA GLU A 53 5.88 7.14 20.25
C GLU A 53 6.73 8.36 20.60
N CYS A 54 7.82 8.63 19.86
CA CYS A 54 8.61 9.85 20.06
C CYS A 54 7.78 11.13 19.86
N SER A 55 6.90 11.15 18.85
CA SER A 55 5.99 12.28 18.62
C SER A 55 4.99 12.45 19.77
N ALA A 56 4.47 11.35 20.32
CA ALA A 56 3.57 11.38 21.46
C ALA A 56 4.27 11.86 22.74
N THR A 57 5.52 11.43 22.98
CA THR A 57 6.32 11.95 24.10
C THR A 57 6.60 13.45 23.95
N ASP A 58 6.88 13.93 22.73
CA ASP A 58 7.05 15.36 22.46
C ASP A 58 5.77 16.17 22.77
N GLU A 59 4.59 15.62 22.48
CA GLU A 59 3.31 16.24 22.84
C GLU A 59 3.08 16.26 24.35
N VAL A 60 3.41 15.18 25.06
CA VAL A 60 3.33 15.12 26.53
C VAL A 60 4.27 16.13 27.18
N ILE A 61 5.51 16.25 26.69
CA ILE A 61 6.48 17.25 27.19
C ILE A 61 5.93 18.67 26.99
N LYS A 62 5.31 18.96 25.83
CA LYS A 62 4.67 20.27 25.57
C LYS A 62 3.48 20.53 26.49
N GLN A 63 2.67 19.51 26.78
CA GLN A 63 1.55 19.63 27.73
C GLN A 63 2.04 19.86 29.16
N GLN A 64 3.04 19.09 29.62
CA GLN A 64 3.67 19.26 30.92
C GLN A 64 4.27 20.67 31.08
N LEU A 65 4.92 21.18 30.04
CA LEU A 65 5.42 22.55 30.01
C LEU A 65 4.28 23.57 30.12
N ALA A 66 3.18 23.38 29.39
CA ALA A 66 2.01 24.26 29.44
C ALA A 66 1.34 24.26 30.82
N ASP A 67 1.22 23.09 31.46
CA ASP A 67 0.65 22.92 32.80
C ASP A 67 1.54 23.57 33.89
N LEU A 68 2.86 23.42 33.77
CA LEU A 68 3.83 24.05 34.69
C LEU A 68 3.84 25.57 34.57
N LEU A 69 3.72 26.11 33.34
CA LEU A 69 3.73 27.55 33.11
C LEU A 69 2.39 28.19 33.51
N GLY A 70 1.26 27.59 33.17
CA GLY A 70 -0.08 28.13 33.45
C GLY A 70 -0.38 29.46 32.73
N PRO A 71 -1.66 29.91 32.71
CA PRO A 71 -2.09 31.06 31.91
C PRO A 71 -1.67 32.45 32.44
N LYS A 72 -0.98 32.55 33.60
CA LYS A 72 -0.66 33.82 34.27
C LYS A 72 0.79 33.92 34.80
N ASN A 73 1.76 33.23 34.20
CA ASN A 73 3.16 33.40 34.59
C ASN A 73 3.81 34.61 33.89
N SER A 74 4.47 35.47 34.65
CA SER A 74 5.21 36.63 34.11
C SER A 74 6.50 36.22 33.38
N PHE A 75 7.03 35.03 33.69
CA PHE A 75 8.28 34.49 33.14
C PHE A 75 8.08 33.54 31.95
N THR A 76 6.83 33.33 31.50
CA THR A 76 6.49 32.45 30.37
C THR A 76 7.34 32.67 29.11
N PRO A 77 7.56 33.91 28.60
CA PRO A 77 8.38 34.10 27.40
C PRO A 77 9.85 33.70 27.61
N GLN A 78 10.42 33.94 28.79
CA GLN A 78 11.82 33.60 29.11
C GLN A 78 12.01 32.08 29.30
N LEU A 79 11.07 31.42 29.97
CA LEU A 79 11.11 29.96 30.18
C LEU A 79 10.86 29.18 28.87
N LEU A 80 10.00 29.70 27.97
CA LEU A 80 9.84 29.15 26.62
C LEU A 80 11.11 29.31 25.78
N GLN A 81 11.84 30.41 25.95
CA GLN A 81 13.11 30.63 25.26
C GLN A 81 14.19 29.66 25.76
N LEU A 82 14.28 29.44 27.08
CA LEU A 82 15.13 28.42 27.71
C LEU A 82 14.81 27.01 27.21
N PHE A 83 13.53 26.62 27.18
CA PHE A 83 13.09 25.32 26.68
C PHE A 83 13.34 25.09 25.17
N ASN A 84 13.31 26.16 24.37
CA ASN A 84 13.53 26.09 22.93
C ASN A 84 14.98 26.26 22.51
N ARG A 85 15.84 26.81 23.37
CA ARG A 85 17.27 26.96 23.10
C ARG A 85 17.89 25.58 22.92
N LYS A 86 18.50 25.35 21.75
CA LYS A 86 19.22 24.11 21.46
C LYS A 86 20.57 24.16 22.17
N VAL A 87 20.79 23.32 23.17
CA VAL A 87 22.16 23.10 23.68
C VAL A 87 22.77 21.99 22.86
N LYS A 88 23.97 22.22 22.30
CA LYS A 88 24.82 21.10 21.91
C LYS A 88 25.16 20.36 23.19
N LYS A 89 24.54 19.20 23.43
CA LYS A 89 24.91 18.30 24.53
C LYS A 89 26.34 17.85 24.24
N ALA A 90 27.33 18.57 24.78
CA ALA A 90 28.73 18.16 24.72
C ALA A 90 28.76 16.75 25.29
N ARG A 91 29.11 15.76 24.44
CA ARG A 91 29.32 14.40 24.88
C ARG A 91 30.33 14.47 26.03
N ARG A 92 29.87 14.16 27.24
CA ARG A 92 30.78 13.93 28.37
C ARG A 92 31.75 12.83 27.91
N PRO A 93 33.08 13.06 27.92
CA PRO A 93 34.01 12.01 27.57
C PRO A 93 33.88 10.90 28.60
N VAL A 94 33.24 9.80 28.20
CA VAL A 94 33.30 8.55 28.94
C VAL A 94 34.75 8.09 28.83
N ALA A 95 35.39 7.94 29.98
CA ALA A 95 36.79 7.57 30.10
C ALA A 95 37.12 6.37 29.20
N ALA A 96 38.15 6.56 28.39
CA ALA A 96 38.76 5.56 27.55
C ALA A 96 39.09 4.30 28.36
N SER A 97 38.52 3.16 27.95
CA SER A 97 39.18 1.86 28.10
C SER A 97 39.51 1.42 26.68
N VAL A 98 40.77 1.59 26.34
CA VAL A 98 41.41 1.10 25.11
C VAL A 98 41.43 -0.42 25.18
N GLU A 99 40.98 -1.09 24.13
CA GLU A 99 41.73 -2.19 23.53
C GLU A 99 41.34 -2.31 22.06
N GLU A 100 42.38 -2.21 21.24
CA GLU A 100 42.45 -2.21 19.78
C GLU A 100 42.11 -3.58 19.20
N ASP A 101 41.48 -3.63 18.03
CA ASP A 101 42.04 -4.36 16.88
C ASP A 101 41.34 -3.98 15.56
N GLU A 102 42.12 -4.07 14.50
CA GLU A 102 42.16 -3.24 13.29
C GLU A 102 41.40 -3.78 12.05
N GLU A 103 41.40 -2.94 11.00
CA GLU A 103 41.21 -3.17 9.55
C GLU A 103 39.77 -3.14 9.00
N GLU A 104 39.31 -2.01 8.44
CA GLU A 104 39.57 -1.39 7.11
C GLU A 104 38.40 -1.65 6.15
N ASP A 105 37.65 -0.59 5.81
CA ASP A 105 37.56 -0.16 4.41
C ASP A 105 36.88 1.21 4.28
N GLU A 106 37.54 2.04 3.49
CA GLU A 106 37.29 3.45 3.20
C GLU A 106 36.06 3.65 2.30
N ASP A 107 35.23 4.66 2.58
CA ASP A 107 34.90 5.76 1.64
C ASP A 107 33.67 6.56 2.13
N PHE A 108 33.89 7.55 3.01
CA PHE A 108 32.93 8.66 3.18
C PHE A 108 33.64 9.91 3.73
N ARG A 109 34.44 10.55 2.88
CA ARG A 109 34.94 11.92 3.15
C ARG A 109 34.29 12.90 2.20
N GLN A 110 33.15 13.43 2.61
CA GLN A 110 32.80 14.82 2.30
C GLN A 110 31.99 15.39 3.46
N LEU A 111 32.73 15.70 4.53
CA LEU A 111 32.36 16.70 5.51
C LEU A 111 32.47 18.06 4.82
N ASP A 112 31.33 18.61 4.43
CA ASP A 112 31.18 20.03 4.15
C ASP A 112 30.20 20.54 5.20
N ASP A 113 30.77 20.91 6.34
CA ASP A 113 30.11 21.65 7.42
C ASP A 113 31.09 22.80 7.78
N GLU A 114 31.38 23.63 6.78
CA GLU A 114 31.87 25.00 7.00
C GLU A 114 30.68 25.85 7.48
N ASP A 115 30.38 25.79 8.77
CA ASP A 115 29.72 26.87 9.50
C ASP A 115 30.44 27.00 10.86
N GLU A 116 31.64 27.58 10.79
CA GLU A 116 32.31 28.25 11.92
C GLU A 116 31.50 29.50 12.29
N ASP A 117 30.38 29.31 13.00
CA ASP A 117 29.82 30.35 13.85
C ASP A 117 30.21 30.03 15.30
N ASP A 118 31.37 30.58 15.64
CA ASP A 118 31.94 30.75 16.97
C ASP A 118 31.07 31.72 17.79
N ASP A 119 29.89 31.27 18.23
CA ASP A 119 29.10 31.95 19.26
C ASP A 119 29.51 31.43 20.64
N ASP A 120 30.71 31.84 21.06
CA ASP A 120 31.31 31.60 22.38
C ASP A 120 30.73 32.56 23.46
N ASP A 121 29.42 32.82 23.44
CA ASP A 121 28.82 33.95 24.17
C ASP A 121 27.65 33.62 25.10
N ASP A 122 27.51 32.37 25.62
CA ASP A 122 26.26 32.06 26.36
C ASP A 122 26.31 31.01 27.49
N LEU A 123 27.49 30.81 28.10
CA LEU A 123 27.62 30.04 29.36
C LEU A 123 27.11 30.81 30.60
N GLU A 124 26.82 32.12 30.48
CA GLU A 124 26.36 32.97 31.60
C GLU A 124 24.83 33.13 31.73
N GLU A 125 24.01 32.64 30.80
CA GLU A 125 22.54 32.90 30.79
C GLU A 125 21.63 31.75 31.27
N ASP A 126 22.16 30.65 31.82
CA ASP A 126 21.34 29.73 32.64
C ASP A 126 21.12 30.29 34.08
N ALA A 127 21.21 31.61 34.25
CA ALA A 127 20.80 32.27 35.48
C ALA A 127 19.26 32.26 35.56
N ALA A 128 18.72 31.66 36.62
CA ALA A 128 17.29 31.71 36.91
C ALA A 128 16.82 33.18 36.86
N PRO A 129 15.74 33.49 36.11
CA PRO A 129 15.25 34.87 36.02
C PRO A 129 15.04 35.45 37.42
N PRO A 130 15.44 36.70 37.70
CA PRO A 130 15.34 37.26 39.04
C PRO A 130 13.87 37.26 39.51
N GLY A 131 13.56 36.42 40.50
CA GLY A 131 12.21 36.22 41.04
C GLY A 131 11.44 35.01 40.49
N CYS A 132 12.06 34.19 39.64
CA CYS A 132 11.52 32.88 39.24
C CYS A 132 11.66 31.87 40.38
N ASP A 133 10.65 31.01 40.54
CA ASP A 133 10.74 29.90 41.48
C ASP A 133 11.81 28.89 41.01
N MET A 134 12.73 28.53 41.89
CA MET A 134 13.86 27.65 41.57
C MET A 134 13.37 26.27 41.11
N GLN A 135 12.27 25.77 41.69
CA GLN A 135 11.69 24.48 41.30
C GLN A 135 11.09 24.53 39.90
N LEU A 136 10.42 25.63 39.53
CA LEU A 136 9.91 25.83 38.18
C LEU A 136 11.04 25.85 37.15
N TYR A 137 12.14 26.54 37.47
CA TYR A 137 13.32 26.63 36.61
C TYR A 137 13.99 25.25 36.39
N GLU A 138 14.21 24.48 37.47
CA GLU A 138 14.76 23.12 37.40
C GLU A 138 13.86 22.17 36.58
N ASN A 139 12.54 22.23 36.79
CA ASN A 139 11.58 21.42 36.02
C ASN A 139 11.58 21.76 34.51
N VAL A 140 11.77 23.03 34.14
CA VAL A 140 11.87 23.44 32.72
C VAL A 140 13.18 22.94 32.09
N LEU A 141 14.28 22.92 32.84
CA LEU A 141 15.54 22.33 32.39
C LEU A 141 15.43 20.81 32.19
N GLU A 142 14.79 20.10 33.12
CA GLU A 142 14.54 18.66 32.98
C GLU A 142 13.69 18.35 31.74
N LEU A 143 12.60 19.10 31.51
CA LEU A 143 11.77 18.93 30.31
C LEU A 143 12.53 19.23 29.02
N ARG A 144 13.47 20.18 29.04
CA ARG A 144 14.36 20.48 27.92
C ARG A 144 15.30 19.32 27.63
N ASP A 145 15.89 18.72 28.66
CA ASP A 145 16.79 17.57 28.50
C ASP A 145 16.06 16.35 27.92
N ILE A 146 14.84 16.08 28.42
CA ILE A 146 13.99 15.00 27.89
C ILE A 146 13.59 15.29 26.44
N LYS A 147 13.25 16.53 26.10
CA LYS A 147 12.97 16.95 24.71
C LYS A 147 14.17 16.72 23.81
N LEU A 148 15.36 17.17 24.19
CA LEU A 148 16.57 17.01 23.37
C LEU A 148 16.93 15.54 23.18
N GLU A 149 16.79 14.70 24.21
CA GLU A 149 17.00 13.26 24.11
C GLU A 149 15.97 12.60 23.17
N THR A 150 14.71 13.01 23.25
CA THR A 150 13.62 12.52 22.38
C THR A 150 13.85 12.96 20.94
N GLU A 151 14.27 14.20 20.69
CA GLU A 151 14.59 14.73 19.37
C GLU A 151 15.79 14.01 18.74
N MET A 152 16.84 13.71 19.52
CA MET A 152 17.98 12.90 19.06
C MET A 152 17.55 11.48 18.68
N LYS A 153 16.74 10.81 19.51
CA LYS A 153 16.19 9.48 19.22
C LYS A 153 15.32 9.50 17.95
N ALA A 154 14.43 10.48 17.83
CA ALA A 154 13.57 10.64 16.67
C ALA A 154 14.39 10.89 15.38
N THR A 155 15.48 11.65 15.45
CA THR A 155 16.36 11.91 14.31
C THR A 155 17.10 10.64 13.86
N ALA A 156 17.62 9.85 14.81
CA ALA A 156 18.25 8.56 14.51
C ALA A 156 17.25 7.57 13.89
N LEU A 157 16.06 7.43 14.48
CA LEU A 157 14.99 6.57 13.96
C LEU A 157 14.52 7.01 12.57
N LYS A 158 14.42 8.32 12.31
CA LYS A 158 14.08 8.84 10.96
C LYS A 158 15.11 8.43 9.92
N LYS A 159 16.40 8.50 10.25
CA LYS A 159 17.48 8.09 9.34
C LYS A 159 17.38 6.60 9.00
N GLU A 160 17.23 5.75 10.00
CA GLU A 160 17.05 4.29 9.81
C GLU A 160 15.78 3.99 8.99
N PHE A 161 14.68 4.69 9.26
CA PHE A 161 13.43 4.55 8.51
C PHE A 161 13.56 4.93 7.04
N GLU A 162 14.30 6.01 6.73
CA GLU A 162 14.57 6.40 5.33
C GLU A 162 15.45 5.39 4.61
N GLU A 163 16.44 4.81 5.30
CA GLU A 163 17.29 3.74 4.77
C GLU A 163 16.46 2.48 4.46
N LEU A 164 15.61 2.05 5.40
CA LEU A 164 14.69 0.93 5.20
C LEU A 164 13.71 1.17 4.06
N LYS A 165 13.19 2.40 3.92
CA LYS A 165 12.33 2.76 2.77
C LYS A 165 13.07 2.68 1.44
N LYS A 166 14.32 3.12 1.37
CA LYS A 166 15.13 2.98 0.15
C LYS A 166 15.34 1.51 -0.20
N GLU A 167 15.59 0.66 0.80
CA GLU A 167 15.74 -0.78 0.62
C GLU A 167 14.42 -1.45 0.19
N GLN A 168 13.29 -1.05 0.78
CA GLN A 168 11.95 -1.52 0.39
C GLN A 168 11.68 -1.26 -1.11
N VAL A 169 12.01 -0.06 -1.60
CA VAL A 169 11.82 0.29 -3.02
C VAL A 169 12.70 -0.56 -3.94
N LYS A 170 13.98 -0.76 -3.58
CA LYS A 170 14.90 -1.64 -4.34
C LYS A 170 14.37 -3.06 -4.41
N GLN A 171 13.98 -3.62 -3.26
CA GLN A 171 13.51 -4.99 -3.16
C GLN A 171 12.17 -5.19 -3.88
N THR A 172 11.28 -4.19 -3.87
CA THR A 172 10.04 -4.19 -4.65
C THR A 172 10.32 -4.19 -6.15
N GLY A 173 11.36 -3.47 -6.58
CA GLY A 173 11.84 -3.52 -7.96
C GLY A 173 12.32 -4.91 -8.37
N LEU A 174 13.11 -5.56 -7.51
CA LEU A 174 13.57 -6.93 -7.74
C LEU A 174 12.40 -7.92 -7.81
N GLU A 175 11.40 -7.80 -6.92
CA GLU A 175 10.22 -8.67 -6.94
C GLU A 175 9.52 -8.64 -8.30
N LYS A 176 9.33 -7.44 -8.87
CA LYS A 176 8.72 -7.28 -10.20
C LYS A 176 9.54 -7.98 -11.28
N VAL A 177 10.85 -7.82 -11.27
CA VAL A 177 11.76 -8.47 -12.24
C VAL A 177 11.68 -10.00 -12.13
N HIS A 178 11.70 -10.55 -10.91
CA HIS A 178 11.58 -11.99 -10.71
C HIS A 178 10.19 -12.51 -11.08
N ALA A 179 9.12 -11.77 -10.78
CA ALA A 179 7.76 -12.12 -11.18
C ALA A 179 7.58 -12.13 -12.72
N GLU A 180 8.19 -11.16 -13.41
CA GLU A 180 8.23 -11.13 -14.88
C GLU A 180 8.99 -12.32 -15.47
N ARG A 181 10.13 -12.70 -14.87
CA ARG A 181 10.89 -13.90 -15.27
C ARG A 181 10.07 -15.18 -15.14
N VAL A 182 9.44 -15.38 -13.98
CA VAL A 182 8.53 -16.52 -13.74
C VAL A 182 7.41 -16.53 -14.78
N GLN A 183 6.80 -15.38 -15.06
CA GLN A 183 5.76 -15.28 -16.08
C GLN A 183 6.28 -15.63 -17.48
N GLN A 184 7.49 -15.20 -17.83
CA GLN A 184 8.12 -15.51 -19.10
C GLN A 184 8.43 -17.00 -19.23
N THR A 185 9.01 -17.63 -18.21
CA THR A 185 9.27 -19.08 -18.18
C THR A 185 7.97 -19.88 -18.26
N GLN A 186 6.90 -19.42 -17.60
CA GLN A 186 5.57 -20.03 -17.73
C GLN A 186 5.03 -19.96 -19.17
N LYS A 187 5.24 -18.84 -19.88
CA LYS A 187 4.87 -18.71 -21.31
C LYS A 187 5.71 -19.63 -22.18
N ASP A 188 7.01 -19.74 -21.90
CA ASP A 188 7.91 -20.64 -22.63
C ASP A 188 7.51 -22.10 -22.44
N ILE A 189 7.13 -22.51 -21.22
CA ILE A 189 6.55 -23.84 -20.95
C ILE A 189 5.28 -24.06 -21.77
N GLN A 190 4.36 -23.10 -21.81
CA GLN A 190 3.14 -23.25 -22.61
C GLN A 190 3.43 -23.33 -24.11
N LYS A 191 4.40 -22.57 -24.61
CA LYS A 191 4.84 -22.65 -26.00
C LYS A 191 5.42 -24.04 -26.28
N TYR A 192 6.29 -24.52 -25.40
CA TYR A 192 6.89 -25.84 -25.50
C TYR A 192 5.85 -26.96 -25.45
N GLN A 193 4.86 -26.88 -24.57
CA GLN A 193 3.75 -27.85 -24.51
C GLN A 193 2.94 -27.90 -25.82
N ARG A 194 2.74 -26.76 -26.48
CA ARG A 194 2.08 -26.73 -27.80
C ARG A 194 2.93 -27.39 -28.87
N GLU A 195 4.24 -27.09 -28.89
CA GLU A 195 5.18 -27.74 -29.80
C GLU A 195 5.24 -29.25 -29.55
N LYS A 196 5.22 -29.66 -28.28
CA LYS A 196 5.16 -31.05 -27.85
C LYS A 196 3.90 -31.74 -28.34
N GLN A 197 2.74 -31.13 -28.19
CA GLN A 197 1.49 -31.66 -28.74
C GLN A 197 1.54 -31.76 -30.26
N GLN A 198 2.10 -30.77 -30.96
CA GLN A 198 2.23 -30.79 -32.42
C GLN A 198 3.13 -31.93 -32.90
N ARG A 199 4.28 -32.15 -32.25
CA ARG A 199 5.19 -33.25 -32.56
C ARG A 199 4.57 -34.61 -32.22
N ALA A 200 3.92 -34.74 -31.06
CA ALA A 200 3.20 -35.95 -30.69
C ALA A 200 2.08 -36.30 -31.70
N ASN A 201 1.37 -35.30 -32.22
CA ASN A 201 0.34 -35.50 -33.24
C ASN A 201 0.89 -35.97 -34.60
N GLN A 202 2.19 -35.80 -34.87
CA GLN A 202 2.83 -36.32 -36.09
C GLN A 202 3.13 -37.82 -35.98
N ILE A 203 3.19 -38.36 -34.76
CA ILE A 203 3.42 -39.78 -34.52
C ILE A 203 2.15 -40.55 -34.91
N ARG A 204 2.26 -41.37 -35.97
CA ARG A 204 1.13 -42.15 -36.48
C ARG A 204 0.93 -43.39 -35.62
N GLN A 205 -0.14 -43.42 -34.85
CA GLN A 205 -0.54 -44.62 -34.12
C GLN A 205 -1.44 -45.52 -34.98
N ILE A 206 -1.06 -46.80 -35.08
CA ILE A 206 -1.90 -47.81 -35.74
C ILE A 206 -2.80 -48.44 -34.68
N VAL A 207 -4.12 -48.34 -34.87
CA VAL A 207 -5.11 -48.97 -34.01
C VAL A 207 -5.83 -50.07 -34.80
N PRO A 208 -5.60 -51.36 -34.50
CA PRO A 208 -6.36 -52.42 -35.12
C PRO A 208 -7.80 -52.38 -34.61
N VAL A 209 -8.75 -52.26 -35.54
CA VAL A 209 -10.19 -52.28 -35.25
C VAL A 209 -10.86 -53.42 -35.99
N THR A 210 -11.79 -54.08 -35.33
CA THR A 210 -12.68 -55.06 -35.96
C THR A 210 -13.88 -54.36 -36.59
N ALA A 211 -14.47 -54.94 -37.63
CA ALA A 211 -15.65 -54.37 -38.27
C ALA A 211 -16.81 -54.13 -37.28
N SER A 212 -16.93 -54.99 -36.24
CA SER A 212 -17.93 -54.86 -35.18
C SER A 212 -17.78 -53.61 -34.29
N GLN A 213 -16.60 -52.97 -34.29
CA GLN A 213 -16.32 -51.78 -33.50
C GLN A 213 -16.61 -50.48 -34.26
N ILE A 214 -16.86 -50.56 -35.57
CA ILE A 214 -17.16 -49.40 -36.42
C ILE A 214 -18.64 -49.03 -36.23
N GLN A 215 -18.87 -47.85 -35.65
CA GLN A 215 -20.23 -47.34 -35.36
C GLN A 215 -20.67 -46.21 -36.30
N CYS A 216 -19.79 -45.71 -37.17
CA CYS A 216 -20.11 -44.76 -38.23
C CYS A 216 -20.77 -45.50 -39.41
N LEU A 217 -22.02 -45.89 -39.20
CA LEU A 217 -22.83 -46.59 -40.20
C LEU A 217 -23.64 -45.58 -41.00
N TYR A 218 -23.60 -45.68 -42.33
CA TYR A 218 -24.37 -44.82 -43.23
C TYR A 218 -25.62 -45.57 -43.70
N THR A 219 -26.75 -44.87 -43.69
CA THR A 219 -27.96 -45.25 -44.43
C THR A 219 -28.00 -44.47 -45.72
N GLU A 220 -28.06 -45.14 -46.88
CA GLU A 220 -28.36 -44.46 -48.13
C GLU A 220 -29.81 -43.97 -48.09
N ASP A 221 -30.02 -42.66 -48.22
CA ASP A 221 -31.32 -42.08 -48.57
C ASP A 221 -31.58 -42.41 -50.04
N LEU A 222 -32.01 -43.65 -50.32
CA LEU A 222 -32.51 -43.99 -51.65
C LEU A 222 -33.78 -43.15 -51.90
N PRO A 223 -33.89 -42.45 -53.04
CA PRO A 223 -35.11 -41.72 -53.38
C PRO A 223 -36.28 -42.70 -53.41
N GLU A 224 -37.38 -42.32 -52.78
CA GLU A 224 -38.64 -43.05 -52.64
C GLU A 224 -39.04 -43.74 -53.96
N GLN A 225 -38.59 -44.97 -54.16
CA GLN A 225 -39.11 -45.87 -55.17
C GLN A 225 -39.46 -47.18 -54.48
N GLU A 226 -40.76 -47.42 -54.55
CA GLU A 226 -41.54 -48.61 -54.24
C GLU A 226 -40.74 -49.92 -54.33
N ASP A 227 -39.99 -50.27 -53.29
CA ASP A 227 -39.64 -51.66 -53.01
C ASP A 227 -39.30 -51.83 -51.53
N MET A 228 -39.94 -52.83 -50.92
CA MET A 228 -39.90 -53.21 -49.51
C MET A 228 -38.53 -53.80 -49.10
N THR A 229 -37.45 -53.04 -49.27
CA THR A 229 -36.13 -53.41 -48.74
C THR A 229 -35.74 -52.44 -47.61
N PRO A 230 -35.45 -52.94 -46.39
CA PRO A 230 -35.00 -52.09 -45.31
C PRO A 230 -33.70 -51.37 -45.73
N PRO A 231 -33.49 -50.11 -45.33
CA PRO A 231 -32.31 -49.35 -45.73
C PRO A 231 -31.06 -50.14 -45.36
N ALA A 232 -30.29 -50.51 -46.38
CA ALA A 232 -29.11 -51.34 -46.21
C ALA A 232 -28.04 -50.53 -45.47
N ILE A 233 -27.86 -50.82 -44.19
CA ILE A 233 -26.82 -50.21 -43.37
C ILE A 233 -25.46 -50.64 -43.93
N ARG A 234 -24.66 -49.68 -44.42
CA ARG A 234 -23.33 -49.97 -44.98
C ARG A 234 -22.21 -49.36 -44.16
N LEU A 235 -21.09 -50.08 -44.14
CA LEU A 235 -19.81 -49.61 -43.61
C LEU A 235 -19.21 -48.56 -44.56
N PRO A 236 -18.48 -47.55 -44.04
CA PRO A 236 -17.77 -46.57 -44.85
C PRO A 236 -16.75 -47.26 -45.78
N ALA A 237 -16.59 -46.74 -47.00
CA ALA A 237 -15.55 -47.22 -47.93
C ALA A 237 -14.13 -46.86 -47.46
N ASP A 238 -14.00 -45.80 -46.66
CA ASP A 238 -12.75 -45.32 -46.06
C ASP A 238 -13.04 -44.67 -44.70
N LEU A 239 -12.09 -44.73 -43.78
CA LEU A 239 -12.16 -44.16 -42.43
C LEU A 239 -11.30 -42.89 -42.27
N LYS A 240 -10.75 -42.32 -43.36
CA LYS A 240 -9.88 -41.13 -43.32
C LYS A 240 -10.45 -39.92 -42.59
N ASN A 241 -11.77 -39.74 -42.61
CA ASN A 241 -12.45 -38.60 -41.98
C ASN A 241 -13.13 -38.97 -40.65
N GLU A 242 -12.91 -40.18 -40.15
CA GLU A 242 -13.56 -40.69 -38.95
C GLU A 242 -12.64 -40.59 -37.73
N VAL A 243 -13.24 -40.37 -36.56
CA VAL A 243 -12.51 -40.19 -35.30
C VAL A 243 -12.70 -41.41 -34.40
N VAL A 244 -11.60 -41.93 -33.86
CA VAL A 244 -11.62 -43.07 -32.95
C VAL A 244 -11.75 -42.57 -31.50
N PHE A 245 -12.79 -43.04 -30.81
CA PHE A 245 -12.98 -42.78 -29.37
C PHE A 245 -13.04 -44.07 -28.59
N THR A 246 -12.46 -44.07 -27.38
CA THR A 246 -12.75 -45.12 -26.39
C THR A 246 -14.20 -44.98 -25.90
N ARG A 247 -14.86 -46.08 -25.55
CA ARG A 247 -16.26 -46.06 -25.08
C ARG A 247 -16.44 -45.14 -23.86
N SER A 248 -15.46 -45.14 -22.95
CA SER A 248 -15.43 -44.26 -21.78
C SER A 248 -15.24 -42.80 -22.17
N ALA A 249 -14.31 -42.47 -23.08
CA ALA A 249 -14.13 -41.11 -23.57
C ALA A 249 -15.38 -40.59 -24.29
N PHE A 250 -16.03 -41.42 -25.09
CA PHE A 250 -17.26 -41.03 -25.79
C PHE A 250 -18.44 -40.83 -24.84
N ALA A 251 -18.57 -41.65 -23.79
CA ALA A 251 -19.55 -41.42 -22.73
C ALA A 251 -19.28 -40.11 -21.97
N ARG A 252 -18.01 -39.85 -21.61
CA ARG A 252 -17.59 -38.60 -20.96
C ARG A 252 -17.85 -37.38 -21.86
N LEU A 253 -17.54 -37.46 -23.16
CA LEU A 253 -17.80 -36.38 -24.10
C LEU A 253 -19.30 -36.11 -24.21
N ARG A 254 -20.13 -37.15 -24.32
CA ARG A 254 -21.59 -37.01 -24.34
C ARG A 254 -22.12 -36.38 -23.05
N GLN A 255 -21.57 -36.75 -21.90
CA GLN A 255 -21.92 -36.12 -20.62
C GLN A 255 -21.49 -34.66 -20.61
N ARG A 256 -20.24 -34.36 -20.99
CA ARG A 256 -19.71 -32.99 -21.04
C ARG A 256 -20.49 -32.09 -21.99
N ILE A 257 -20.97 -32.62 -23.12
CA ILE A 257 -21.85 -31.87 -24.05
C ILE A 257 -23.18 -31.52 -23.38
N LYS A 258 -23.76 -32.43 -22.58
CA LYS A 258 -24.97 -32.14 -21.81
C LYS A 258 -24.69 -31.08 -20.75
N ASP A 259 -23.61 -31.25 -19.99
CA ASP A 259 -23.23 -30.31 -18.92
C ASP A 259 -22.96 -28.91 -19.51
N LEU A 260 -22.22 -28.82 -20.61
CA LEU A 260 -21.97 -27.55 -21.31
C LEU A 260 -23.25 -26.88 -21.81
N ARG A 261 -24.25 -27.65 -22.27
CA ARG A 261 -25.55 -27.08 -22.65
C ARG A 261 -26.25 -26.46 -21.45
N VAL A 262 -26.23 -27.14 -20.30
CA VAL A 262 -26.79 -26.62 -19.04
C VAL A 262 -26.01 -25.39 -18.56
N GLU A 263 -24.67 -25.45 -18.54
CA GLU A 263 -23.81 -24.31 -18.19
C GLU A 263 -24.05 -23.11 -19.11
N THR A 264 -24.20 -23.34 -20.42
CA THR A 264 -24.50 -22.28 -21.40
C THR A 264 -25.87 -21.65 -21.15
N GLU A 265 -26.87 -22.46 -20.81
CA GLU A 265 -28.21 -21.97 -20.49
C GLU A 265 -28.25 -21.18 -19.18
N ALA A 266 -27.54 -21.66 -18.16
CA ALA A 266 -27.35 -20.96 -16.88
C ALA A 266 -26.63 -19.63 -17.06
N ALA A 267 -25.49 -19.62 -17.76
CA ALA A 267 -24.74 -18.39 -18.05
C ALA A 267 -25.58 -17.37 -18.86
N ARG A 268 -26.43 -17.84 -19.78
CA ARG A 268 -27.40 -16.98 -20.48
C ARG A 268 -28.49 -16.44 -19.56
N ALA A 269 -28.91 -17.17 -18.53
CA ALA A 269 -29.83 -16.68 -17.52
C ALA A 269 -29.18 -15.61 -16.65
N GLU A 270 -27.97 -15.88 -16.12
CA GLU A 270 -27.20 -14.91 -15.33
C GLU A 270 -26.91 -13.63 -16.11
N TYR A 271 -26.49 -13.74 -17.38
CA TYR A 271 -26.26 -12.57 -18.22
C TYR A 271 -27.54 -11.73 -18.40
N ARG A 272 -28.70 -12.38 -18.56
CA ARG A 272 -29.99 -11.68 -18.66
C ARG A 272 -30.32 -10.96 -17.35
N ASP A 273 -30.12 -11.59 -16.21
CA ASP A 273 -30.41 -11.00 -14.90
C ASP A 273 -29.44 -9.87 -14.56
N LEU A 274 -28.15 -10.03 -14.86
CA LEU A 274 -27.13 -9.00 -14.71
C LEU A 274 -27.40 -7.79 -15.62
N THR A 275 -27.85 -8.03 -16.85
CA THR A 275 -28.25 -6.94 -17.76
C THR A 275 -29.44 -6.17 -17.20
N ARG A 276 -30.43 -6.85 -16.60
CA ARG A 276 -31.56 -6.18 -15.93
C ARG A 276 -31.10 -5.39 -14.71
N SER A 277 -30.29 -5.97 -13.83
CA SER A 277 -29.82 -5.30 -12.62
C SER A 277 -28.92 -4.11 -12.93
N PHE A 278 -28.06 -4.21 -13.94
CA PHE A 278 -27.27 -3.11 -14.46
C PHE A 278 -28.15 -1.97 -14.97
N ALA A 279 -29.20 -2.27 -15.74
CA ALA A 279 -30.15 -1.26 -16.22
C ALA A 279 -30.89 -0.56 -15.08
N VAL A 280 -31.26 -1.28 -14.01
CA VAL A 280 -31.87 -0.70 -12.80
C VAL A 280 -30.89 0.19 -12.07
N SER A 281 -29.69 -0.31 -11.76
CA SER A 281 -28.65 0.46 -11.07
C SER A 281 -28.23 1.71 -11.85
N GLN A 282 -28.21 1.64 -13.18
CA GLN A 282 -27.93 2.81 -14.02
C GLN A 282 -29.05 3.86 -13.96
N ARG A 283 -30.32 3.45 -13.82
CA ARG A 283 -31.44 4.37 -13.59
C ARG A 283 -31.35 5.00 -12.20
N GLU A 284 -31.06 4.22 -11.17
CA GLU A 284 -30.86 4.71 -9.80
C GLU A 284 -29.71 5.70 -9.73
N LYS A 285 -28.56 5.38 -10.34
CA LYS A 285 -27.41 6.31 -10.46
C LYS A 285 -27.82 7.63 -11.11
N LYS A 286 -28.62 7.59 -12.19
CA LYS A 286 -29.12 8.82 -12.83
C LYS A 286 -30.05 9.61 -11.90
N GLN A 287 -30.89 8.93 -11.11
CA GLN A 287 -31.76 9.58 -10.15
C GLN A 287 -30.96 10.21 -9.00
N THR A 288 -30.01 9.49 -8.41
CA THR A 288 -29.15 10.02 -7.34
C THR A 288 -28.29 11.18 -7.82
N MET A 289 -27.76 11.14 -9.05
CA MET A 289 -27.06 12.29 -9.63
C MET A 289 -27.97 13.51 -9.80
N LYS A 290 -29.23 13.33 -10.24
CA LYS A 290 -30.20 14.44 -10.29
C LYS A 290 -30.50 15.00 -8.90
N VAL A 291 -30.61 14.15 -7.88
CA VAL A 291 -30.83 14.57 -6.50
C VAL A 291 -29.62 15.34 -5.97
N ILE A 292 -28.39 14.86 -6.21
CA ILE A 292 -27.16 15.57 -5.85
C ILE A 292 -27.12 16.94 -6.52
N GLU A 293 -27.47 17.03 -7.81
CA GLU A 293 -27.51 18.29 -8.53
C GLU A 293 -28.54 19.27 -7.93
N GLN A 294 -29.74 18.78 -7.61
CA GLN A 294 -30.75 19.60 -6.92
C GLN A 294 -30.29 20.06 -5.53
N LEU A 295 -29.59 19.21 -4.77
CA LEU A 295 -29.03 19.56 -3.48
C LEU A 295 -27.89 20.58 -3.60
N LYS A 296 -27.03 20.45 -4.61
CA LYS A 296 -25.98 21.43 -4.92
C LYS A 296 -26.58 22.78 -5.27
N GLN A 297 -27.59 22.83 -6.15
CA GLN A 297 -28.28 24.06 -6.49
C GLN A 297 -28.99 24.69 -5.28
N LYS A 298 -29.63 23.87 -4.43
CA LYS A 298 -30.21 24.36 -3.16
C LYS A 298 -29.13 24.93 -2.24
N PHE A 299 -27.98 24.26 -2.13
CA PHE A 299 -26.86 24.72 -1.32
C PHE A 299 -26.29 26.04 -1.84
N GLU A 300 -26.03 26.14 -3.14
CA GLU A 300 -25.59 27.37 -3.80
C GLU A 300 -26.60 28.51 -3.62
N ASN A 301 -27.90 28.25 -3.78
CA ASN A 301 -28.95 29.24 -3.54
C ASN A 301 -28.98 29.72 -2.08
N VAL A 302 -28.82 28.81 -1.11
CA VAL A 302 -28.73 29.16 0.31
C VAL A 302 -27.46 29.97 0.59
N GLN A 303 -26.33 29.58 0.00
CA GLN A 303 -25.07 30.32 0.12
C GLN A 303 -25.19 31.74 -0.45
N LEU A 304 -25.74 31.89 -1.66
CA LEU A 304 -26.02 33.18 -2.29
C LEU A 304 -26.99 34.03 -1.46
N LEU A 305 -28.06 33.44 -0.93
CA LEU A 305 -29.05 34.17 -0.13
C LEU A 305 -28.49 34.63 1.22
N ARG A 306 -27.59 33.84 1.85
CA ARG A 306 -27.04 34.14 3.17
C ARG A 306 -25.78 34.99 3.13
N PHE A 307 -24.93 34.80 2.13
CA PHE A 307 -23.59 35.39 2.08
C PHE A 307 -23.35 36.27 0.84
N GLY A 308 -24.29 36.32 -0.12
CA GLY A 308 -24.16 37.12 -1.34
C GLY A 308 -23.17 36.59 -2.38
N ALA A 309 -22.36 35.59 -2.01
CA ALA A 309 -21.36 34.91 -2.85
C ALA A 309 -21.23 33.42 -2.43
N GLY A 310 -20.70 32.58 -3.32
CA GLY A 310 -20.40 31.18 -3.00
C GLY A 310 -19.25 31.11 -1.98
N VAL A 311 -19.49 30.45 -0.84
CA VAL A 311 -18.52 30.38 0.27
C VAL A 311 -17.82 29.02 0.24
N SER A 312 -16.49 29.01 0.17
CA SER A 312 -15.72 27.77 0.33
C SER A 312 -15.53 27.41 1.80
N LEU A 313 -15.41 26.11 2.10
CA LEU A 313 -15.17 25.62 3.48
C LEU A 313 -13.93 26.27 4.11
N GLU A 314 -12.86 26.46 3.33
CA GLU A 314 -11.64 27.14 3.78
C GLU A 314 -11.87 28.63 4.12
N GLN A 315 -12.73 29.33 3.37
CA GLN A 315 -13.07 30.72 3.67
C GLN A 315 -13.92 30.82 4.94
N LEU A 316 -14.80 29.86 5.17
CA LEU A 316 -15.61 29.79 6.38
C LEU A 316 -14.75 29.46 7.61
N GLU A 317 -13.78 28.56 7.49
CA GLU A 317 -12.82 28.25 8.56
C GLU A 317 -11.92 29.44 8.89
N ARG A 318 -11.40 30.15 7.89
CA ARG A 318 -10.62 31.38 8.14
C ARG A 318 -11.46 32.49 8.77
N ALA A 319 -12.71 32.65 8.34
CA ALA A 319 -13.62 33.63 8.93
C ALA A 319 -13.99 33.25 10.38
N ALA A 320 -14.25 31.97 10.65
CA ALA A 320 -14.52 31.48 12.01
C ALA A 320 -13.30 31.67 12.93
N ALA A 321 -12.10 31.36 12.44
CA ALA A 321 -10.85 31.61 13.15
C ALA A 321 -10.63 33.11 13.42
N ALA A 322 -10.92 33.98 12.45
CA ALA A 322 -10.81 35.43 12.62
C ALA A 322 -11.81 35.98 13.65
N VAL A 323 -13.05 35.50 13.65
CA VAL A 323 -14.07 35.88 14.65
C VAL A 323 -13.71 35.36 16.04
N ALA A 324 -13.15 34.15 16.14
CA ALA A 324 -12.66 33.62 17.41
C ALA A 324 -11.51 34.49 17.96
N ALA A 325 -10.54 34.84 17.11
CA ALA A 325 -9.42 35.71 17.48
C ALA A 325 -9.88 37.13 17.88
N GLU A 326 -10.85 37.72 17.17
CA GLU A 326 -11.39 39.03 17.52
C GLU A 326 -12.14 39.00 18.86
N LYS A 327 -12.85 37.90 19.16
CA LYS A 327 -13.56 37.72 20.43
C LYS A 327 -12.59 37.57 21.59
N GLU A 328 -11.49 36.84 21.41
CA GLU A 328 -10.40 36.76 22.39
C GLU A 328 -9.74 38.13 22.62
N GLN A 329 -9.52 38.91 21.56
CA GLN A 329 -8.97 40.27 21.69
C GLN A 329 -9.92 41.21 22.44
N LYS A 330 -11.24 41.13 22.22
CA LYS A 330 -12.23 41.92 22.95
C LYS A 330 -12.31 41.53 24.42
N LEU A 331 -12.34 40.23 24.73
CA LEU A 331 -12.27 39.73 26.10
C LEU A 331 -10.99 40.17 26.81
N ASN A 332 -9.86 40.15 26.09
CA ASN A 332 -8.59 40.60 26.65
C ASN A 332 -8.59 42.12 26.90
N ARG A 333 -9.21 42.91 26.02
CA ARG A 333 -9.33 44.37 26.17
C ARG A 333 -10.27 44.77 27.31
N GLU A 334 -11.40 44.09 27.45
CA GLU A 334 -12.33 44.27 28.59
C GLU A 334 -11.65 43.87 29.91
N SER A 335 -10.84 42.82 29.91
CA SER A 335 -10.04 42.43 31.10
C SER A 335 -8.91 43.40 31.44
N MET A 336 -8.50 44.26 30.48
CA MET A 336 -7.52 45.33 30.68
C MET A 336 -8.19 46.61 31.19
N GLU A 337 -9.40 46.91 30.72
CA GLU A 337 -10.22 48.03 31.19
C GLU A 337 -10.72 47.82 32.63
N ASP A 338 -11.03 46.57 33.03
CA ASP A 338 -11.43 46.20 34.40
C ASP A 338 -10.26 46.23 35.41
N LYS A 339 -9.01 46.33 34.93
CA LYS A 339 -7.82 46.58 35.78
C LYS A 339 -7.48 48.07 35.95
N GLY A 340 -8.11 48.95 35.16
CA GLY A 340 -7.93 50.41 35.24
C GLY A 340 -8.42 51.10 36.53
N PRO A 341 -9.49 50.66 37.23
CA PRO A 341 -9.92 51.32 38.45
C PRO A 341 -9.11 50.92 39.70
N ALA A 342 -8.41 49.78 39.69
CA ALA A 342 -7.70 49.27 40.86
C ALA A 342 -6.43 50.06 41.22
N THR A 343 -5.84 50.80 40.27
CA THR A 343 -4.65 51.64 40.52
C THR A 343 -4.97 53.02 41.08
N LEU A 344 -6.23 53.47 41.04
CA LEU A 344 -6.64 54.78 41.58
C LEU A 344 -7.08 54.70 43.06
N GLU A 345 -7.47 53.53 43.58
CA GLU A 345 -7.82 53.37 45.00
C GLU A 345 -6.60 53.24 45.95
N ALA A 346 -5.39 53.00 45.42
CA ALA A 346 -4.18 52.90 46.25
C ALA A 346 -3.52 54.25 46.58
N GLN A 347 -3.94 55.36 45.96
CA GLN A 347 -3.31 56.68 46.16
C GLN A 347 -4.06 57.60 47.14
N VAL A 348 -5.25 57.23 47.64
CA VAL A 348 -6.07 58.07 48.54
C VAL A 348 -6.31 57.37 49.88
N ARG A 349 -5.24 57.13 50.64
CA ARG A 349 -5.35 56.92 52.09
C ARG A 349 -4.09 57.41 52.80
N VAL A 350 -3.96 58.73 52.93
CA VAL A 350 -3.02 59.37 53.86
C VAL A 350 -3.84 59.95 55.03
N PRO A 351 -3.42 59.76 56.30
CA PRO A 351 -4.25 60.05 57.45
C PRO A 351 -4.02 61.47 58.00
N SER A 352 -5.09 62.13 58.42
CA SER A 352 -5.19 62.99 59.60
C SER A 352 -6.65 63.34 59.87
#